data_AF-A0A6P7U1Y5-F1
#
_entry.id   AF-A0A6P7U1Y5-F1
#
_cell.length_a   1.000
_cell.length_b   1.000
_cell.length_c   1.000
_cell.angle_alpha   90.00
_cell.angle_beta   90.00
_cell.angle_gamma   90.00
#
_symmetry.space_group_name_H-M   'P 1'
#
loop_
_entity.id
_entity.type
_entity.pdbx_description
1 polymer ?
#
loop_
_entity_poly.entity_id
_entity_poly.type
_entity_poly.pdbx_seq_one_letter_code
_entity_poly.pdbx_strand_id
1 'polypeptide(L)'
;MKRKSKIHLSDFTKGVIIGHYSSGKTIEEISKILKILRSTVGFVTRKFSKESTTTRKIGSKRLPKFSSDQKNTIQLISRDEPSISAASLSEITKTQFNVEVFSRTIGRILNSFVLHARVAKLKPLLTSKNIESRWLIAKKFLAISDEEWKKVMFFNESCFEVYISKIRIYNSKKTVLSMKSPISYLLLSMVEES
;
A
#
# COMPACT_ATOMS: atom_id res chain seq x y z
N MET A 1 -38.54 4.67 -12.91
CA MET A 1 -38.17 3.25 -12.59
C MET A 1 -36.66 3.10 -12.57
N LYS A 2 -36.04 2.70 -11.44
CA LYS A 2 -34.61 2.39 -11.40
C LYS A 2 -34.34 1.14 -12.25
N ARG A 3 -33.44 1.25 -13.23
CA ARG A 3 -33.07 0.14 -14.11
C ARG A 3 -32.30 -0.89 -13.27
N LYS A 4 -32.77 -2.14 -13.20
CA LYS A 4 -32.01 -3.24 -12.57
C LYS A 4 -30.64 -3.34 -13.24
N SER A 5 -29.58 -3.33 -12.43
CA SER A 5 -28.22 -3.54 -12.92
C SER A 5 -28.12 -4.90 -13.61
N LYS A 6 -27.53 -4.94 -14.80
CA LYS A 6 -27.25 -6.21 -15.49
C LYS A 6 -26.13 -6.92 -14.74
N ILE A 7 -26.51 -7.91 -13.93
CA ILE A 7 -25.58 -8.74 -13.17
C ILE A 7 -25.15 -9.91 -14.05
N HIS A 8 -23.86 -10.24 -14.03
CA HIS A 8 -23.36 -11.43 -14.72
C HIS A 8 -23.85 -12.70 -14.01
N LEU A 9 -24.21 -13.72 -14.79
CA LEU A 9 -24.52 -15.05 -14.24
C LEU A 9 -23.31 -15.61 -13.50
N SER A 10 -23.57 -16.24 -12.35
CA SER A 10 -22.58 -17.04 -11.63
C SER A 10 -22.14 -18.24 -12.47
N ASP A 11 -20.92 -18.71 -12.27
CA ASP A 11 -20.42 -19.86 -13.02
C ASP A 11 -21.21 -21.14 -12.73
N PHE A 12 -21.71 -21.29 -11.49
CA PHE A 12 -22.65 -22.36 -11.12
C PHE A 12 -23.92 -22.31 -11.98
N THR A 13 -24.58 -21.16 -12.09
CA THR A 13 -25.79 -21.04 -12.92
C THR A 13 -25.53 -21.31 -14.40
N LYS A 14 -24.34 -20.99 -14.92
CA LYS A 14 -23.96 -21.36 -16.30
C LYS A 14 -23.75 -22.87 -16.43
N GLY A 15 -23.18 -23.53 -15.42
CA GLY A 15 -23.05 -24.98 -15.35
C GLY A 15 -24.40 -25.68 -15.38
N VAL A 16 -25.38 -25.19 -14.62
CA VAL A 16 -26.76 -25.73 -14.63
C VAL A 16 -27.42 -25.57 -16.00
N ILE A 17 -27.21 -24.42 -16.66
CA ILE A 17 -27.67 -24.22 -18.05
C ILE A 17 -27.06 -25.26 -18.99
N ILE A 18 -25.75 -25.50 -18.91
CA ILE A 18 -25.08 -26.53 -19.72
C ILE A 18 -25.63 -27.90 -19.40
N GLY A 19 -25.79 -28.27 -18.12
CA GLY A 19 -26.30 -29.58 -17.71
C GLY A 19 -27.67 -29.88 -18.33
N HIS A 20 -28.60 -28.91 -18.30
CA HIS A 20 -29.89 -29.06 -18.97
C HIS A 20 -29.77 -29.11 -20.49
N TYR A 21 -28.88 -28.33 -21.09
CA TYR A 21 -28.63 -28.34 -22.52
C TYR A 21 -28.06 -29.69 -22.99
N SER A 22 -27.09 -30.26 -22.26
CA SER A 22 -26.54 -31.60 -22.49
C SER A 22 -27.58 -32.71 -22.30
N SER A 23 -28.63 -32.46 -21.52
CA SER A 23 -29.78 -33.38 -21.36
C SER A 23 -30.80 -33.29 -22.50
N GLY A 24 -30.53 -32.51 -23.55
CA GLY A 24 -31.40 -32.37 -24.73
C GLY A 24 -32.55 -31.36 -24.59
N LYS A 25 -32.62 -30.58 -23.48
CA LYS A 25 -33.69 -29.58 -23.29
C LYS A 25 -33.53 -28.39 -24.22
N THR A 26 -34.66 -27.84 -24.68
CA THR A 26 -34.66 -26.66 -25.54
C THR A 26 -34.27 -25.40 -24.76
N ILE A 27 -33.73 -24.39 -25.46
CA ILE A 27 -33.34 -23.10 -24.84
C ILE A 27 -34.52 -22.45 -24.10
N GLU A 28 -35.75 -22.65 -24.61
CA GLU A 28 -36.96 -22.07 -24.04
C GLU A 28 -37.42 -22.78 -22.78
N GLU A 29 -37.34 -24.12 -22.74
CA GLU A 29 -37.56 -24.89 -21.51
C GLU A 29 -36.57 -24.50 -20.41
N ILE A 30 -35.28 -24.39 -20.75
CA ILE A 30 -34.23 -23.99 -19.79
C ILE A 30 -34.51 -22.58 -19.25
N SER A 31 -34.94 -21.66 -20.12
CA SER A 31 -35.32 -20.29 -19.74
C SER A 31 -36.48 -20.28 -18.74
N LYS A 32 -37.51 -21.10 -18.97
CA LYS A 32 -38.69 -21.22 -18.08
C LYS A 32 -38.32 -21.86 -16.73
N ILE A 33 -37.55 -22.96 -16.74
CA ILE A 33 -37.11 -23.69 -15.54
C ILE A 33 -36.27 -22.78 -14.64
N LEU A 34 -35.25 -22.13 -15.21
CA LEU A 34 -34.29 -21.34 -14.43
C LEU A 34 -34.74 -19.89 -14.22
N LYS A 35 -35.86 -19.46 -14.84
CA LYS A 35 -36.35 -18.07 -14.84
C LYS A 35 -35.29 -17.06 -15.32
N ILE A 36 -34.47 -17.48 -16.29
CA ILE A 36 -33.41 -16.65 -16.91
C ILE A 36 -33.88 -16.26 -18.31
N LEU A 37 -33.51 -15.06 -18.78
CA LEU A 37 -33.87 -14.62 -20.13
C LEU A 37 -33.36 -15.59 -21.20
N ARG A 38 -34.21 -15.95 -22.16
CA ARG A 38 -33.91 -16.79 -23.34
C ARG A 38 -32.62 -16.37 -24.04
N SER A 39 -32.40 -15.07 -24.24
CA SER A 39 -31.20 -14.52 -24.88
C SER A 39 -29.90 -14.86 -24.14
N THR A 40 -29.97 -14.93 -22.81
CA THR A 40 -28.82 -15.24 -21.96
C THR A 40 -28.53 -16.74 -21.98
N VAL A 41 -29.56 -17.58 -21.89
CA VAL A 41 -29.42 -19.04 -22.06
C VAL A 41 -28.81 -19.35 -23.42
N GLY A 42 -29.37 -18.78 -24.49
CA GLY A 42 -28.85 -18.97 -25.85
C GLY A 42 -27.43 -18.44 -26.06
N PHE A 43 -27.02 -17.38 -25.36
CA PHE A 43 -25.63 -16.91 -25.37
C PHE A 43 -24.69 -17.93 -24.70
N VAL A 44 -25.07 -18.45 -23.54
CA VAL A 44 -24.27 -19.43 -22.78
C VAL A 44 -24.12 -20.74 -23.57
N THR A 45 -25.20 -21.29 -24.11
CA THR A 45 -25.17 -22.53 -24.89
C THR A 45 -24.36 -22.38 -26.18
N ARG A 46 -24.56 -21.29 -26.94
CA ARG A 46 -23.77 -21.01 -28.14
C ARG A 46 -22.29 -20.85 -27.83
N LYS A 47 -21.95 -20.16 -26.73
CA LYS A 47 -20.57 -20.01 -26.30
C LYS A 47 -19.96 -21.36 -25.92
N PHE A 48 -20.69 -22.18 -25.16
CA PHE A 48 -20.24 -23.52 -24.79
C PHE A 48 -20.03 -24.41 -26.02
N SER A 49 -20.95 -24.40 -26.98
CA SER A 49 -20.81 -25.14 -28.24
C SER A 49 -19.59 -24.70 -29.06
N LYS A 50 -19.24 -23.40 -29.05
CA LYS A 50 -18.11 -22.87 -29.81
C LYS A 50 -16.75 -23.01 -29.13
N GLU A 51 -16.71 -22.76 -27.81
CA GLU A 51 -15.44 -22.60 -27.05
C GLU A 51 -15.26 -23.70 -25.99
N SER A 52 -16.20 -24.65 -25.86
CA SER A 52 -16.26 -25.68 -24.81
C SER A 52 -16.19 -25.15 -23.37
N THR A 53 -16.40 -23.84 -23.21
CA THR A 53 -16.11 -23.10 -21.97
C THR A 53 -17.16 -22.05 -21.70
N THR A 54 -17.60 -21.93 -20.44
CA THR A 54 -18.53 -20.89 -19.98
C THR A 54 -17.87 -19.76 -19.20
N THR A 55 -16.59 -19.94 -18.82
CA THR A 55 -15.81 -18.91 -18.11
C THR A 55 -15.64 -17.67 -18.98
N ARG A 56 -15.64 -16.50 -18.32
CA ARG A 56 -15.50 -15.22 -19.03
C ARG A 56 -14.07 -15.09 -19.57
N LYS A 57 -13.92 -14.62 -20.81
CA LYS A 57 -12.61 -14.18 -21.30
C LYS A 57 -12.14 -12.99 -20.47
N ILE A 58 -10.89 -13.04 -20.03
CA ILE A 58 -10.27 -11.92 -19.33
C ILE A 58 -10.30 -10.72 -20.30
N GLY A 59 -10.84 -9.59 -19.83
CA GLY A 59 -10.90 -8.38 -20.63
C GLY A 59 -9.50 -7.85 -20.89
N SER A 60 -9.29 -7.23 -22.06
CA SER A 60 -8.06 -6.49 -22.31
C SER A 60 -7.91 -5.39 -21.25
N LYS A 61 -6.73 -5.32 -20.64
CA LYS A 61 -6.40 -4.27 -19.67
C LYS A 61 -5.88 -3.04 -20.43
N ARG A 62 -6.03 -1.87 -19.82
CA ARG A 62 -5.39 -0.65 -20.31
C ARG A 62 -3.87 -0.84 -20.26
N LEU A 63 -3.19 -0.55 -21.36
CA LEU A 63 -1.73 -0.56 -21.41
C LEU A 63 -1.14 0.46 -20.42
N PRO A 64 -0.13 0.08 -19.63
CA PRO A 64 0.52 0.99 -18.69
C PRO A 64 1.31 2.06 -19.46
N LYS A 65 1.44 3.26 -18.87
CA LYS A 65 2.27 4.34 -19.44
C LYS A 65 3.77 4.01 -19.48
N PHE A 66 4.24 3.18 -18.55
CA PHE A 66 5.64 2.76 -18.46
C PHE A 66 5.78 1.27 -18.74
N SER A 67 6.82 0.93 -19.51
CA SER A 67 7.30 -0.44 -19.67
C SER A 67 7.83 -1.00 -18.35
N SER A 68 8.01 -2.32 -18.29
CA SER A 68 8.64 -2.98 -17.12
C SER A 68 10.05 -2.45 -16.88
N ASP A 69 10.84 -2.25 -17.94
CA ASP A 69 12.22 -1.79 -17.82
C ASP A 69 12.31 -0.36 -17.28
N GLN A 70 11.46 0.53 -17.79
CA GLN A 70 11.37 1.91 -17.30
C GLN A 70 11.00 1.96 -15.82
N LYS A 71 10.08 1.08 -15.37
CA LYS A 71 9.75 0.96 -13.95
C LYS A 71 10.92 0.49 -13.11
N ASN A 72 11.72 -0.47 -13.61
CA ASN A 72 12.94 -0.91 -12.96
C ASN A 72 13.97 0.22 -12.87
N THR A 73 14.13 1.04 -13.91
CA THR A 73 15.03 2.20 -13.86
C THR A 73 14.58 3.20 -12.80
N ILE A 74 13.29 3.53 -12.72
CA ILE A 74 12.73 4.41 -11.68
C ILE A 74 13.00 3.84 -10.28
N GLN A 75 12.86 2.52 -10.12
CA GLN A 75 13.14 1.83 -8.87
C GLN A 75 14.62 1.92 -8.48
N LEU A 76 15.53 1.74 -9.44
CA LEU A 76 16.98 1.82 -9.20
C LEU A 76 17.38 3.23 -8.76
N ILE A 77 16.93 4.27 -9.48
CA ILE A 77 17.21 5.67 -9.10
C ILE A 77 16.72 5.94 -7.66
N SER A 78 15.52 5.47 -7.31
CA SER A 78 14.98 5.64 -5.96
C SER A 78 15.74 4.85 -4.88
N ARG A 79 16.47 3.79 -5.23
CA ARG A 79 17.29 3.01 -4.30
C ARG A 79 18.66 3.64 -4.10
N ASP A 80 19.24 4.15 -5.17
CA ASP A 80 20.54 4.84 -5.14
C ASP A 80 20.42 6.18 -4.39
N GLU A 81 19.30 6.88 -4.57
CA GLU A 81 18.98 8.11 -3.84
C GLU A 81 17.65 8.01 -3.08
N PRO A 82 17.62 7.41 -1.86
CA PRO A 82 16.39 7.23 -1.09
C PRO A 82 15.68 8.51 -0.66
N SER A 83 16.38 9.65 -0.68
CA SER A 83 15.85 10.98 -0.35
C SER A 83 15.13 11.65 -1.52
N ILE A 84 15.24 11.11 -2.73
CA ILE A 84 14.68 11.76 -3.92
C ILE A 84 13.16 11.85 -3.82
N SER A 85 12.62 13.02 -4.15
CA SER A 85 11.18 13.22 -4.13
C SER A 85 10.50 12.56 -5.33
N ALA A 86 9.25 12.12 -5.16
CA ALA A 86 8.47 11.59 -6.27
C ALA A 86 8.19 12.64 -7.37
N ALA A 87 8.27 13.93 -7.05
CA ALA A 87 8.16 15.02 -8.03
C ALA A 87 9.43 15.14 -8.87
N SER A 88 10.60 15.13 -8.22
CA SER A 88 11.91 15.14 -8.88
C SER A 88 12.08 13.90 -9.77
N LEU A 89 11.69 12.72 -9.28
CA LEU A 89 11.66 11.51 -10.11
C LEU A 89 10.75 11.67 -11.33
N SER A 90 9.62 12.36 -11.20
CA SER A 90 8.72 12.63 -12.30
C SER A 90 9.38 13.46 -13.40
N GLU A 91 10.15 14.48 -13.01
CA GLU A 91 10.95 15.30 -13.94
C GLU A 91 12.04 14.49 -14.62
N ILE A 92 12.77 13.66 -13.88
CA ILE A 92 13.78 12.73 -14.43
C ILE A 92 13.14 11.78 -15.44
N THR A 93 11.97 11.21 -15.13
CA THR A 93 11.28 10.33 -16.09
C THR A 93 10.81 11.07 -17.34
N LYS A 94 10.46 12.36 -17.21
CA LYS A 94 10.08 13.20 -18.34
C LYS A 94 11.28 13.44 -19.25
N THR A 95 12.45 13.75 -18.71
CA THR A 95 13.66 13.97 -19.51
C THR A 95 14.20 12.68 -20.11
N GLN A 96 14.23 11.59 -19.35
CA GLN A 96 14.84 10.33 -19.77
C GLN A 96 13.97 9.50 -20.72
N PHE A 97 12.65 9.48 -20.49
CA PHE A 97 11.72 8.62 -21.25
C PHE A 97 10.74 9.40 -22.13
N ASN A 98 10.76 10.74 -22.06
CA ASN A 98 9.76 11.60 -22.71
C ASN A 98 8.30 11.26 -22.29
N VAL A 99 8.12 10.78 -21.05
CA VAL A 99 6.82 10.41 -20.49
C VAL A 99 6.46 11.33 -19.36
N GLU A 100 5.46 12.19 -19.58
CA GLU A 100 4.95 13.08 -18.54
C GLU A 100 3.91 12.38 -17.66
N VAL A 101 4.20 12.37 -16.36
CA VAL A 101 3.34 11.82 -15.31
C VAL A 101 3.31 12.75 -14.11
N PHE A 102 2.35 12.51 -13.22
CA PHE A 102 2.28 13.17 -11.92
C PHE A 102 3.04 12.36 -10.88
N SER A 103 3.54 13.01 -9.82
CA SER A 103 4.28 12.38 -8.72
C SER A 103 3.54 11.20 -8.07
N ARG A 104 2.20 11.25 -8.02
CA ARG A 104 1.36 10.13 -7.54
C ARG A 104 1.54 8.86 -8.37
N THR A 105 1.78 8.97 -9.67
CA THR A 105 2.04 7.80 -10.54
C THR A 105 3.38 7.17 -10.20
N ILE A 106 4.42 7.99 -9.99
CA ILE A 106 5.72 7.51 -9.51
C ILE A 106 5.56 6.80 -8.16
N GLY A 107 4.83 7.41 -7.21
CA GLY A 107 4.55 6.77 -5.92
C GLY A 107 3.83 5.43 -6.03
N ARG A 108 2.90 5.26 -6.99
CA ARG A 108 2.25 3.97 -7.26
C ARG A 108 3.23 2.93 -7.81
N ILE A 109 4.15 3.34 -8.67
CA ILE A 109 5.19 2.46 -9.21
C ILE A 109 6.11 2.00 -8.07
N LEU A 110 6.62 2.93 -7.26
CA LEU A 110 7.48 2.61 -6.12
C LEU A 110 6.78 1.70 -5.11
N ASN A 111 5.52 1.95 -4.79
CA ASN A 111 4.73 1.08 -3.91
C ASN A 111 4.54 -0.33 -4.49
N SER A 112 4.46 -0.48 -5.82
CA SER A 112 4.39 -1.82 -6.44
C SER A 112 5.66 -2.63 -6.26
N PHE A 113 6.78 -1.95 -5.99
CA PHE A 113 8.07 -2.54 -5.62
C PHE A 113 8.32 -2.56 -4.10
N VAL A 114 7.30 -2.31 -3.28
CA VAL A 114 7.40 -2.27 -1.80
C VAL A 114 8.39 -1.19 -1.32
N LEU A 115 8.60 -0.13 -2.11
CA LEU A 115 9.37 1.04 -1.72
C LEU A 115 8.44 2.09 -1.13
N HIS A 116 8.67 2.43 0.14
CA HIS A 116 7.85 3.39 0.86
C HIS A 116 8.70 4.51 1.44
N ALA A 117 8.14 5.72 1.44
CA ALA A 117 8.74 6.84 2.15
C ALA A 117 8.84 6.55 3.65
N ARG A 118 10.01 6.79 4.21
CA ARG A 118 10.32 6.69 5.64
C ARG A 118 11.20 7.86 6.03
N VAL A 119 11.08 8.29 7.28
CA VAL A 119 11.98 9.29 7.85
C VAL A 119 13.24 8.58 8.33
N ALA A 120 14.41 9.05 7.90
CA ALA A 120 15.68 8.55 8.38
C ALA A 120 15.80 8.78 9.90
N LYS A 121 16.33 7.80 10.63
CA LYS A 121 16.60 7.97 12.06
C LYS A 121 17.75 8.96 12.24
N LEU A 122 17.61 9.88 13.19
CA LEU A 122 18.71 10.73 13.64
C LEU A 122 19.78 9.84 14.28
N LYS A 123 21.02 9.97 13.83
CA LYS A 123 22.18 9.26 14.36
C LYS A 123 23.27 10.28 14.68
N PRO A 124 24.04 10.10 15.77
CA PRO A 124 25.21 10.94 15.99
C PRO A 124 26.22 10.73 14.86
N LEU A 125 26.88 11.81 14.45
CA LEU A 125 27.95 11.73 13.48
C LEU A 125 29.14 11.01 14.12
N LEU A 126 29.59 9.91 13.52
CA LEU A 126 30.76 9.17 13.98
C LEU A 126 31.97 9.51 13.11
N THR A 127 33.05 9.93 13.75
CA THR A 127 34.36 10.03 13.09
C THR A 127 34.96 8.62 12.93
N SER A 128 35.90 8.45 11.99
CA SER A 128 36.54 7.15 11.73
C SER A 128 37.16 6.56 13.00
N LYS A 129 37.84 7.39 13.80
CA LYS A 129 38.41 7.01 15.10
C LYS A 129 37.35 6.50 16.09
N ASN A 130 36.19 7.15 16.13
CA ASN A 130 35.10 6.74 17.02
C ASN A 130 34.46 5.42 16.55
N ILE A 131 34.39 5.18 15.24
CA ILE A 131 33.90 3.91 14.68
C ILE A 131 34.82 2.76 15.10
N GLU A 132 36.13 2.91 14.91
CA GLU A 132 37.13 1.90 15.31
C GLU A 132 37.10 1.63 16.80
N SER A 133 37.09 2.68 17.62
CA SER A 133 37.04 2.54 19.08
C SER A 133 35.78 1.80 19.53
N ARG A 134 34.61 2.15 18.97
CA ARG A 134 33.34 1.45 19.26
C ARG A 134 33.37 -0.01 18.81
N TRP A 135 33.98 -0.30 17.67
CA TRP A 135 34.11 -1.67 17.16
C TRP A 135 35.01 -2.53 18.05
N LEU A 136 36.18 -2.02 18.45
CA LEU A 136 37.09 -2.71 19.38
C LEU A 136 36.42 -2.99 20.72
N ILE A 137 35.71 -1.99 21.26
CA ILE A 137 34.91 -2.13 22.48
C ILE A 137 33.85 -3.23 22.29
N ALA A 138 33.05 -3.18 21.23
CA ALA A 138 32.02 -4.18 20.97
C ALA A 138 32.61 -5.60 20.85
N LYS A 139 33.75 -5.75 20.17
CA LYS A 139 34.45 -7.04 20.04
C LYS A 139 34.94 -7.57 21.39
N LYS A 140 35.48 -6.68 22.24
CA LYS A 140 35.89 -7.03 23.61
C LYS A 140 34.70 -7.52 24.42
N PHE A 141 33.58 -6.77 24.42
CA PHE A 141 32.38 -7.13 25.19
C PHE A 141 31.65 -8.38 24.66
N LEU A 142 31.76 -8.68 23.35
CA LEU A 142 31.22 -9.92 22.78
C LEU A 142 31.93 -11.18 23.30
N ALA A 143 33.21 -11.07 23.66
CA ALA A 143 34.03 -12.18 24.13
C ALA A 143 33.99 -12.38 25.67
N ILE A 144 33.20 -11.59 26.39
CA ILE A 144 33.09 -11.66 27.85
C ILE A 144 32.17 -12.80 28.27
N SER A 145 32.55 -13.52 29.33
CA SER A 145 31.79 -14.64 29.89
C SER A 145 30.60 -14.18 30.75
N ASP A 146 29.60 -15.04 30.94
CA ASP A 146 28.42 -14.72 31.74
C ASP A 146 28.75 -14.37 33.20
N GLU A 147 29.79 -14.99 33.78
CA GLU A 147 30.24 -14.69 35.14
C GLU A 147 30.87 -13.31 35.27
N GLU A 148 31.55 -12.84 34.23
CA GLU A 148 32.10 -11.49 34.17
C GLU A 148 31.01 -10.46 33.93
N TRP A 149 30.00 -10.76 33.10
CA TRP A 149 28.84 -9.91 32.90
C TRP A 149 28.09 -9.63 34.20
N LYS A 150 27.98 -10.61 35.12
CA LYS A 150 27.37 -10.43 36.44
C LYS A 150 28.06 -9.36 37.30
N LYS A 151 29.33 -9.03 37.01
CA LYS A 151 30.11 -8.03 37.74
C LYS A 151 29.99 -6.62 37.13
N VAL A 152 29.44 -6.50 35.92
CA VAL A 152 29.35 -5.22 35.21
C VAL A 152 28.10 -4.46 35.66
N MET A 153 28.31 -3.24 36.17
CA MET A 153 27.25 -2.28 36.46
C MET A 153 27.38 -1.10 35.50
N PHE A 154 26.28 -0.75 34.81
CA PHE A 154 26.23 0.44 33.96
C PHE A 154 25.68 1.63 34.74
N PHE A 155 26.37 2.76 34.65
CA PHE A 155 25.88 4.05 35.15
C PHE A 155 25.83 5.04 33.99
N ASN A 156 24.74 5.80 33.89
CA ASN A 156 24.62 6.89 32.94
C ASN A 156 23.83 8.03 33.57
N GLU A 157 24.26 9.26 33.31
CA GLU A 157 23.50 10.45 33.65
C GLU A 157 22.47 10.70 32.55
N SER A 158 21.21 10.90 32.94
CA SER A 158 20.14 11.25 32.02
C SER A 158 19.54 12.58 32.45
N CYS A 159 19.44 13.53 31.52
CA CYS A 159 18.75 14.79 31.74
C CYS A 159 17.26 14.61 31.39
N PHE A 160 16.37 15.04 32.29
CA PHE A 160 14.93 14.99 32.09
C PHE A 160 14.41 16.42 31.88
N GLU A 161 13.64 16.63 30.81
CA GLU A 161 12.94 17.90 30.59
C GLU A 161 11.67 17.94 31.45
N VAL A 162 11.49 19.02 32.23
CA VAL A 162 10.31 19.23 33.10
C VAL A 162 9.04 19.51 32.27
N TYR A 163 9.18 19.93 31.01
CA TYR A 163 8.06 20.29 30.14
C TYR A 163 8.19 19.63 28.75
N ILE A 164 7.16 18.89 28.32
CA ILE A 164 7.14 18.21 27.02
C ILE A 164 6.63 19.18 25.96
N SER A 165 7.48 19.52 24.98
CA SER A 165 7.17 20.54 23.97
C SER A 165 6.30 20.07 22.80
N LYS A 166 6.13 18.75 22.57
CA LYS A 166 5.41 18.22 21.40
C LYS A 166 4.56 16.99 21.72
N ILE A 167 3.24 17.18 21.81
CA ILE A 167 2.25 16.10 21.91
C ILE A 167 1.65 15.86 20.52
N ARG A 168 1.66 14.61 20.04
CA ARG A 168 0.99 14.24 18.78
C ARG A 168 -0.46 13.86 19.08
N ILE A 169 -1.40 14.74 18.72
CA ILE A 169 -2.84 14.53 18.91
C ILE A 169 -3.43 13.91 17.64
N TYR A 170 -4.13 12.79 17.77
CA TYR A 170 -4.83 12.13 16.67
C TYR A 170 -6.33 12.48 16.73
N ASN A 171 -6.79 13.35 15.82
CA ASN A 171 -8.21 13.66 15.66
C ASN A 171 -8.79 12.89 14.47
N SER A 172 -10.04 12.42 14.57
CA SER A 172 -10.77 11.67 13.53
C SER A 172 -10.84 12.39 12.18
N LYS A 173 -10.63 13.72 12.14
CA LYS A 173 -10.62 14.53 10.91
C LYS A 173 -9.22 14.83 10.31
N LYS A 174 -8.12 14.29 10.84
CA LYS A 174 -6.74 14.52 10.32
C LYS A 174 -6.39 16.00 10.06
N THR A 175 -6.96 16.93 10.81
CA THR A 175 -6.53 18.33 10.81
C THR A 175 -5.46 18.50 11.89
N VAL A 176 -4.26 18.91 11.48
CA VAL A 176 -3.21 19.34 12.42
C VAL A 176 -3.64 20.72 12.90
N LEU A 177 -4.31 20.78 14.05
CA LEU A 177 -4.50 22.04 14.76
C LEU A 177 -3.18 22.34 15.47
N SER A 178 -2.48 23.42 15.08
CA SER A 178 -1.44 23.99 15.93
C SER A 178 -2.14 24.65 17.12
N MET A 179 -2.46 23.86 18.15
CA MET A 179 -3.05 24.41 19.36
C MET A 179 -1.95 25.03 20.22
N LYS A 180 -2.17 26.29 20.59
CA LYS A 180 -1.41 27.00 21.62
C LYS A 180 -1.52 26.22 22.95
N SER A 181 -0.52 26.44 23.80
CA SER A 181 -0.28 25.80 25.11
C SER A 181 -1.55 25.34 25.84
N PRO A 182 -1.56 24.13 26.46
CA PRO A 182 -2.68 23.59 27.25
C PRO A 182 -3.27 24.55 28.30
N ILE A 183 -2.49 25.54 28.76
CA ILE A 183 -2.90 26.53 29.76
C ILE A 183 -4.06 27.39 29.25
N SER A 184 -4.20 27.63 27.94
CA SER A 184 -5.29 28.48 27.42
C SER A 184 -6.69 27.91 27.66
N TYR A 185 -6.82 26.57 27.76
CA TYR A 185 -8.11 25.92 28.00
C TYR A 185 -8.49 25.90 29.48
N LEU A 186 -7.50 25.77 30.38
CA LEU A 186 -7.72 25.88 31.83
C LEU A 186 -8.10 27.32 32.23
N LEU A 187 -7.48 28.33 31.61
CA LEU A 187 -7.85 29.72 31.83
C LEU A 187 -9.23 30.09 31.27
N LEU A 188 -9.64 29.50 30.13
CA LEU A 188 -10.97 29.76 29.58
C LEU A 188 -12.08 29.10 30.42
N SER A 189 -11.85 27.87 30.89
CA SER A 189 -12.82 27.17 31.77
C SER A 189 -12.93 27.82 33.15
N MET A 190 -11.85 28.37 33.70
CA MET A 190 -11.91 29.09 34.97
C MET A 190 -12.53 30.49 34.89
N VAL A 191 -12.65 31.08 33.69
CA VAL A 191 -13.31 32.38 33.48
C VAL A 191 -14.81 32.23 33.19
N GLU A 192 -15.26 31.07 32.72
CA GLU A 192 -16.69 30.79 32.52
C GLU A 192 -17.43 30.33 33.80
N GLU A 193 -16.70 30.02 34.88
CA GLU A 193 -17.25 29.54 36.17
C GLU A 193 -17.31 30.63 37.27
N SER A 194 -17.09 31.90 36.92
CA SER A 194 -17.14 33.07 37.82
C SER A 194 -18.14 34.13 37.35
#